data_AF-G1UWD2-F1
#
_entry.id   AF-G1UWD2-F1
#
_cell.length_a   1.000
_cell.length_b   1.000
_cell.length_c   1.000
_cell.angle_alpha   90.00
_cell.angle_beta   90.00
_cell.angle_gamma   90.00
#
_symmetry.space_group_name_H-M   'P 1'
#
loop_
_entity.id
_entity.type
_entity.pdbx_description
1 polymer ?
#
loop_
_entity_poly.entity_id
_entity_poly.type
_entity_poly.pdbx_seq_one_letter_code
_entity_poly.pdbx_strand_id
1 'polypeptide(L)'
;MAEYRTVRMSYWTDPYTETLEKPQEKLLYIYLFTCPYANNLGILNVSRRRMVFETGLDNAVIEEVLSRFEKDKKILRDGEAIWMRNFIKNQTSTSSKIIAGLRKLLPRVESALFYKAIIEQYPYLMDSVSRPADAPLPSDDTIPRGSDRVSRHIDTLSNGMDTIGIPLEVKEEEREEEVEDILNQHPSNSQADRAPAPSVGGGNGEYTESPNAENAPSIEFQELRLYYNAHGRQEAPKTGWQEYLTLHATRQWPGQSAIYAAIDRLSQHDGEWLAGKAPGLAKFFREEWWRMMPRPAARASPLAPPGQTVTERNEATAMRVLAEMEADNGN
;
A
#
# COMPACT_ATOMS: atom_id res chain seq x y z
N MET A 1 -1.61 0.84 18.19
CA MET A 1 -0.77 -0.37 17.99
C MET A 1 -0.19 -0.29 16.59
N ALA A 2 0.81 -1.08 16.21
CA ALA A 2 1.28 -1.06 14.81
C ALA A 2 0.14 -1.52 13.89
N GLU A 3 -0.23 -0.70 12.91
CA GLU A 3 -1.30 -0.99 11.95
C GLU A 3 -0.89 -2.06 10.94
N TYR A 4 0.42 -2.18 10.70
CA TYR A 4 1.00 -3.16 9.78
C TYR A 4 2.18 -3.88 10.44
N ARG A 5 2.40 -5.14 10.03
CA ARG A 5 3.61 -5.93 10.33
C ARG A 5 4.36 -6.13 9.02
N THR A 6 5.68 -5.97 9.05
CA THR A 6 6.52 -6.18 7.86
C THR A 6 7.18 -7.55 7.93
N VAL A 7 7.11 -8.30 6.82
CA VAL A 7 7.84 -9.56 6.67
C VAL A 7 9.01 -9.28 5.73
N ARG A 8 10.23 -9.47 6.24
CA ARG A 8 11.43 -9.30 5.41
C ARG A 8 11.47 -10.39 4.34
N MET A 9 11.90 -10.05 3.13
CA MET A 9 12.08 -11.02 2.05
C MET A 9 13.02 -12.17 2.45
N SER A 10 14.03 -11.89 3.28
CA SER A 10 14.97 -12.86 3.83
C SER A 10 14.33 -13.88 4.79
N TYR A 11 13.05 -13.75 5.12
CA TYR A 11 12.33 -14.73 5.94
C TYR A 11 12.37 -16.12 5.31
N TRP A 12 12.20 -16.20 3.99
CA TRP A 12 12.14 -17.47 3.26
C TRP A 12 13.50 -18.15 3.11
N THR A 13 14.59 -17.39 3.21
CA THR A 13 15.98 -17.86 3.17
C THR A 13 16.62 -17.91 4.56
N ASP A 14 15.83 -17.73 5.62
CA ASP A 14 16.32 -17.92 6.99
C ASP A 14 16.59 -19.41 7.23
N PRO A 15 17.77 -19.80 7.74
CA PRO A 15 18.13 -21.20 7.92
C PRO A 15 17.13 -22.00 8.76
N TYR A 16 16.45 -21.36 9.72
CA TYR A 16 15.43 -22.07 10.48
C TYR A 16 14.14 -22.23 9.68
N THR A 17 13.70 -21.20 8.95
CA THR A 17 12.53 -21.33 8.05
C THR A 17 12.72 -22.43 7.01
N GLU A 18 13.94 -22.62 6.49
CA GLU A 18 14.27 -23.70 5.56
C GLU A 18 14.10 -25.10 6.18
N THR A 19 14.32 -25.26 7.49
CA THR A 19 14.13 -26.54 8.20
C THR A 19 12.66 -26.92 8.45
N LEU A 20 11.74 -26.01 8.19
CA LEU A 20 10.30 -26.25 8.32
C LEU A 20 9.80 -26.94 7.05
N GLU A 21 9.88 -28.27 7.00
CA GLU A 21 9.49 -29.03 5.80
C GLU A 21 7.97 -29.00 5.55
N LYS A 22 7.17 -28.99 6.62
CA LYS A 22 5.70 -29.04 6.50
C LYS A 22 5.12 -27.65 6.23
N PRO A 23 4.21 -27.48 5.24
CA PRO A 23 3.56 -26.19 4.98
C PRO A 23 2.83 -25.60 6.21
N GLN A 24 2.26 -26.47 7.04
CA GLN A 24 1.56 -26.08 8.27
C GLN A 24 2.50 -25.42 9.28
N GLU A 25 3.76 -25.85 9.33
CA GLU A 25 4.79 -25.24 10.19
C GLU A 25 5.15 -23.85 9.69
N LYS A 26 5.38 -23.69 8.39
CA LYS A 26 5.66 -22.37 7.80
C LYS A 26 4.50 -21.40 8.04
N LEU A 27 3.27 -21.86 7.79
CA LEU A 27 2.05 -21.09 8.02
C LEU A 27 1.91 -20.65 9.47
N LEU A 28 2.07 -21.58 10.42
CA LEU A 28 1.93 -21.22 11.83
C LEU A 28 3.07 -20.31 12.29
N TYR A 29 4.29 -20.50 11.79
CA TYR A 29 5.42 -19.66 12.17
C TYR A 29 5.26 -18.21 11.69
N ILE A 30 4.83 -17.98 10.44
CA ILE A 30 4.55 -16.63 9.94
C ILE A 30 3.37 -16.00 10.68
N TYR A 31 2.31 -16.76 10.92
CA TYR A 31 1.12 -16.33 11.66
C TYR A 31 1.47 -15.77 13.05
N LEU A 32 2.39 -16.41 13.78
CA LEU A 32 2.78 -15.99 15.14
C LEU A 32 3.41 -14.58 15.21
N PHE A 33 3.92 -14.01 14.10
CA PHE A 33 4.43 -12.63 14.14
C PHE A 33 3.65 -11.63 13.28
N THR A 34 2.71 -12.10 12.48
CA THR A 34 1.83 -11.24 11.68
C THR A 34 0.44 -11.06 12.29
N CYS A 35 0.02 -11.90 13.23
CA CYS A 35 -1.32 -11.80 13.82
C CYS A 35 -1.51 -10.52 14.67
N PRO A 36 -2.74 -10.00 14.75
CA PRO A 36 -3.04 -8.77 15.50
C PRO A 36 -2.97 -8.97 17.03
N TYR A 37 -2.86 -10.21 17.49
CA TYR A 37 -2.85 -10.57 18.90
C TYR A 37 -1.46 -10.52 19.55
N ALA A 38 -0.41 -10.27 18.76
CA ALA A 38 0.95 -10.08 19.24
C ALA A 38 1.19 -8.62 19.66
N ASN A 39 1.65 -8.40 20.89
CA ASN A 39 2.15 -7.07 21.29
C ASN A 39 3.62 -6.86 20.83
N ASN A 40 4.16 -5.66 21.03
CA ASN A 40 5.53 -5.35 20.58
C ASN A 40 6.63 -6.06 21.39
N LEU A 41 6.31 -6.72 22.51
CA LEU A 41 7.24 -7.61 23.22
C LEU A 41 7.25 -9.03 22.62
N GLY A 42 6.38 -9.31 21.65
CA GLY A 42 6.20 -10.64 21.07
C GLY A 42 5.37 -11.58 21.93
N ILE A 43 4.55 -11.05 22.85
CA ILE A 43 3.60 -11.85 23.62
C ILE A 43 2.27 -11.86 22.86
N LEU A 44 1.79 -13.07 22.61
CA LEU A 44 0.55 -13.36 21.92
C LEU A 44 -0.47 -13.91 22.92
N ASN A 45 -1.61 -13.23 23.00
CA ASN A 45 -2.77 -13.68 23.76
C ASN A 45 -3.85 -14.11 22.77
N VAL A 46 -3.76 -15.34 22.28
CA VAL A 46 -4.69 -15.89 21.30
C VAL A 46 -5.07 -17.31 21.67
N SER A 47 -6.38 -17.59 21.71
CA SER A 47 -6.87 -18.92 22.06
C SER A 47 -6.61 -19.92 20.94
N ARG A 48 -6.49 -21.21 21.27
CA ARG A 48 -6.32 -22.26 20.26
C ARG A 48 -7.47 -22.32 19.26
N ARG A 49 -8.69 -22.07 19.73
CA ARG A 49 -9.87 -21.98 18.86
C ARG A 49 -9.72 -20.89 17.79
N ARG A 50 -9.14 -19.74 18.15
CA ARG A 50 -8.89 -18.66 17.20
C ARG A 50 -7.83 -19.07 16.17
N MET A 51 -6.73 -19.68 16.61
CA MET A 51 -5.70 -20.17 15.67
C MET A 51 -6.28 -21.18 14.67
N VAL A 52 -7.08 -22.14 15.14
CA VAL A 52 -7.78 -23.12 14.26
C VAL A 52 -8.64 -22.39 13.23
N PHE A 53 -9.44 -21.41 13.69
CA PHE A 53 -10.33 -20.65 12.80
C PHE A 53 -9.57 -19.86 11.74
N GLU A 54 -8.47 -19.18 12.11
CA GLU A 54 -7.75 -18.28 11.20
C GLU A 54 -6.80 -19.02 10.25
N THR A 55 -6.21 -20.12 10.71
CA THR A 55 -5.24 -20.89 9.90
C THR A 55 -5.90 -22.03 9.13
N GLY A 56 -7.10 -22.46 9.51
CA GLY A 56 -7.75 -23.65 8.98
C GLY A 56 -7.07 -24.97 9.38
N LEU A 57 -6.10 -24.93 10.29
CA LEU A 57 -5.39 -26.12 10.77
C LEU A 57 -6.13 -26.80 11.91
N ASP A 58 -6.08 -28.12 11.95
CA ASP A 58 -6.61 -28.89 13.05
C ASP A 58 -5.87 -28.58 14.37
N ASN A 59 -6.61 -28.65 15.47
CA ASN A 59 -6.06 -28.37 16.80
C ASN A 59 -4.85 -29.26 17.13
N ALA A 60 -4.90 -30.55 16.74
CA ALA A 60 -3.81 -31.49 16.92
C ALA A 60 -2.54 -31.07 16.17
N VAL A 61 -2.68 -30.58 14.94
CA VAL A 61 -1.56 -30.07 14.13
C VAL A 61 -0.96 -28.83 14.76
N ILE A 62 -1.79 -27.88 15.20
CA ILE A 62 -1.31 -26.68 15.89
C ILE A 62 -0.53 -27.07 17.14
N GLU A 63 -1.00 -28.03 17.94
CA GLU A 63 -0.31 -28.47 19.14
C GLU A 63 1.04 -29.16 18.84
N GLU A 64 1.09 -30.01 17.81
CA GLU A 64 2.33 -30.64 17.35
C GLU A 64 3.36 -29.57 16.95
N VAL A 65 2.94 -28.61 16.12
CA VAL A 65 3.82 -27.56 15.59
C VAL A 65 4.31 -26.62 16.70
N LEU A 66 3.43 -26.19 17.61
CA LEU A 66 3.86 -25.35 18.73
C LEU A 66 4.80 -26.10 19.68
N SER A 67 4.56 -27.38 19.93
CA SER A 67 5.46 -28.21 20.74
C SER A 67 6.84 -28.34 20.10
N ARG A 68 6.90 -28.48 18.77
CA ARG A 68 8.16 -28.42 18.02
C ARG A 68 8.85 -27.06 18.19
N PHE A 69 8.14 -25.95 18.02
CA PHE A 69 8.72 -24.61 18.16
C PHE A 69 9.23 -24.32 19.57
N GLU A 70 8.59 -24.88 20.59
CA GLU A 70 9.05 -24.81 21.97
C GLU A 70 10.34 -25.61 22.17
N LYS A 71 10.41 -26.83 21.62
CA LYS A 71 11.64 -27.66 21.61
C LYS A 71 12.79 -26.95 20.89
N ASP A 72 12.49 -26.28 19.78
CA ASP A 72 13.45 -25.51 18.97
C ASP A 72 13.79 -24.14 19.59
N LYS A 73 13.23 -23.83 20.77
CA LYS A 73 13.44 -22.56 21.49
C LYS A 73 13.11 -21.35 20.62
N LYS A 74 12.06 -21.42 19.81
CA LYS A 74 11.50 -20.27 19.08
C LYS A 74 10.38 -19.59 19.83
N ILE A 75 9.68 -20.34 20.67
CA ILE A 75 8.62 -19.81 21.53
C ILE A 75 8.80 -20.29 22.97
N LEU A 76 8.15 -19.62 23.90
CA LEU A 76 7.75 -20.15 25.21
C LEU A 76 6.24 -20.09 25.34
N ARG A 77 5.65 -21.03 26.06
CA ARG A 77 4.21 -21.04 26.37
C ARG A 77 3.98 -20.90 27.87
N ASP A 78 2.93 -20.18 28.21
CA ASP A 78 2.40 -20.09 29.58
C ASP A 78 0.86 -20.08 29.49
N GLY A 79 0.25 -21.24 29.77
CA GLY A 79 -1.16 -21.47 29.49
C GLY A 79 -1.49 -21.31 27.99
N GLU A 80 -2.42 -20.42 27.67
CA GLU A 80 -2.78 -20.08 26.28
C GLU A 80 -1.88 -19.00 25.67
N ALA A 81 -1.11 -18.28 26.50
CA ALA A 81 -0.25 -17.22 26.01
C ALA A 81 1.05 -17.79 25.43
N ILE A 82 1.56 -17.13 24.39
CA ILE A 82 2.79 -17.53 23.71
C ILE A 82 3.72 -16.33 23.67
N TRP A 83 4.97 -16.52 24.08
CA TRP A 83 6.01 -15.55 23.84
C TRP A 83 6.91 -16.00 22.69
N MET A 84 7.01 -15.18 21.64
CA MET A 84 7.86 -15.43 20.49
C MET A 84 9.26 -14.86 20.72
N ARG A 85 10.26 -15.73 20.75
CA ARG A 85 11.67 -15.32 20.87
C ARG A 85 12.09 -14.56 19.62
N ASN A 86 13.02 -13.62 19.79
CA ASN A 86 13.52 -12.74 18.72
C ASN A 86 12.46 -11.84 18.05
N PHE A 87 11.23 -11.75 18.59
CA PHE A 87 10.19 -10.88 18.03
C PHE A 87 10.66 -9.43 17.98
N ILE A 88 11.19 -8.88 19.07
CA ILE A 88 11.71 -7.51 19.15
C ILE A 88 12.78 -7.29 18.06
N LYS A 89 13.73 -8.21 17.95
CA LYS A 89 14.81 -8.14 16.94
C LYS A 89 14.27 -8.11 15.50
N ASN A 90 13.22 -8.87 15.22
CA ASN A 90 12.75 -9.11 13.85
C ASN A 90 11.61 -8.18 13.42
N GLN A 91 10.77 -7.75 14.37
CA GLN A 91 9.51 -7.03 14.14
C GLN A 91 9.50 -5.62 14.72
N THR A 92 10.55 -5.22 15.43
CA THR A 92 10.67 -3.87 15.99
C THR A 92 12.01 -3.23 15.62
N SER A 93 12.09 -1.92 15.81
CA SER A 93 13.31 -1.14 15.65
C SER A 93 13.97 -0.88 17.00
N THR A 94 15.27 -0.59 17.00
CA THR A 94 16.07 -0.20 18.17
C THR A 94 16.00 1.29 18.47
N SER A 95 15.05 2.03 17.88
CA SER A 95 14.91 3.46 18.16
C SER A 95 14.56 3.71 19.64
N SER A 96 15.06 4.81 20.18
CA SER A 96 14.85 5.20 21.59
C SER A 96 13.36 5.29 21.96
N LYS A 97 12.50 5.73 21.02
CA LYS A 97 11.05 5.79 21.18
C LYS A 97 10.43 4.39 21.32
N ILE A 98 10.83 3.43 20.48
CA ILE A 98 10.34 2.05 20.57
C ILE A 98 10.83 1.41 21.86
N ILE A 99 12.11 1.57 22.21
CA ILE A 99 12.66 1.05 23.47
C ILE A 99 11.88 1.63 24.66
N ALA A 100 11.61 2.94 24.70
CA ALA A 100 10.80 3.54 25.75
C ALA A 100 9.38 2.95 25.82
N GLY A 101 8.76 2.65 24.68
CA GLY A 101 7.49 1.94 24.60
C GLY A 101 7.56 0.51 25.15
N LEU A 102 8.59 -0.25 24.80
CA LEU A 102 8.82 -1.61 25.30
C LEU A 102 9.04 -1.60 26.82
N ARG A 103 9.80 -0.64 27.34
CA ARG A 103 9.99 -0.44 28.80
C ARG A 103 8.70 -0.15 29.55
N LYS A 104 7.72 0.51 28.92
CA LYS A 104 6.39 0.73 29.50
C LYS A 104 5.49 -0.51 29.45
N LEU A 105 5.71 -1.40 28.49
CA LEU A 105 4.95 -2.64 28.35
C LEU A 105 5.47 -3.74 29.27
N LEU A 106 6.78 -3.78 29.55
CA LEU A 106 7.41 -4.85 30.33
C LEU A 106 6.80 -5.06 31.73
N PRO A 107 6.46 -4.02 32.52
CA PRO A 107 5.80 -4.19 33.82
C PRO A 107 4.38 -4.72 33.74
N ARG A 108 3.74 -4.70 32.56
CA ARG A 108 2.37 -5.20 32.34
C ARG A 108 2.33 -6.68 31.97
N VAL A 109 3.48 -7.34 31.90
CA VAL A 109 3.57 -8.76 31.59
C VAL A 109 3.15 -9.56 32.82
N GLU A 110 2.01 -10.25 32.73
CA GLU A 110 1.43 -11.03 33.83
C GLU A 110 2.23 -12.32 34.12
N SER A 111 2.79 -12.93 33.07
CA SER A 111 3.58 -14.16 33.19
C SER A 111 4.98 -13.88 33.73
N ALA A 112 5.28 -14.42 34.92
CA ALA A 112 6.63 -14.38 35.49
C ALA A 112 7.67 -15.10 34.61
N LEU A 113 7.24 -16.15 33.90
CA LEU A 113 8.09 -16.89 32.95
C LEU A 113 8.52 -16.01 31.78
N PHE A 114 7.56 -15.32 31.15
CA PHE A 114 7.87 -14.41 30.05
C PHE A 114 8.68 -13.22 30.51
N TYR A 115 8.32 -12.62 31.65
CA TYR A 115 9.05 -11.49 32.21
C TYR A 115 10.54 -11.82 32.40
N LYS A 116 10.85 -12.95 33.05
CA LYS A 116 12.23 -13.40 33.26
C LYS A 116 12.95 -13.66 31.93
N ALA A 117 12.31 -14.38 31.01
CA ALA A 117 12.92 -14.74 29.73
C ALA A 117 13.18 -13.53 28.83
N ILE A 118 12.31 -12.51 28.87
CA ILE A 118 12.49 -11.25 28.12
C ILE A 118 13.70 -10.48 28.65
N ILE A 119 13.86 -10.39 29.97
CA ILE A 119 14.98 -9.65 30.58
C ILE A 119 16.31 -10.34 30.29
N GLU A 120 16.34 -11.67 30.40
CA GLU A 120 17.52 -12.47 30.08
C GLU A 120 17.95 -12.26 28.61
N GLN A 121 16.98 -12.18 27.69
CA GLN A 121 17.25 -11.97 26.27
C GLN A 121 17.57 -10.50 25.91
N TYR A 122 16.95 -9.54 26.61
CA TYR A 122 17.06 -8.11 26.31
C TYR A 122 17.33 -7.28 27.59
N PRO A 123 18.53 -7.36 28.19
CA PRO A 123 18.84 -6.71 29.46
C PRO A 123 18.68 -5.18 29.43
N TYR A 124 18.92 -4.54 28.27
CA TYR A 124 18.78 -3.09 28.08
C TYR A 124 17.36 -2.56 28.27
N LEU A 125 16.34 -3.44 28.32
CA LEU A 125 14.99 -3.05 28.68
C LEU A 125 14.86 -2.73 30.18
N MET A 126 15.78 -3.21 31.00
CA MET A 126 15.85 -2.87 32.43
C MET A 126 16.66 -1.62 32.73
N ASP A 127 17.64 -1.29 31.89
CA ASP A 127 18.42 -0.07 32.08
C ASP A 127 17.53 1.16 31.90
N SER A 128 17.17 1.81 33.01
CA SER A 128 16.83 3.22 32.98
C SER A 128 18.08 3.95 32.51
N VAL A 129 18.19 4.24 31.20
CA VAL A 129 19.32 5.05 30.72
C VAL A 129 19.17 6.43 31.34
N SER A 130 19.93 6.64 32.42
CA SER A 130 20.42 7.92 32.85
C SER A 130 21.06 8.58 31.63
N ARG A 131 20.50 9.72 31.23
CA ARG A 131 21.09 10.64 30.24
C ARG A 131 22.56 10.88 30.63
N PRO A 132 23.55 10.77 29.72
CA PRO A 132 24.87 11.31 30.01
C PRO A 132 24.74 12.83 30.11
N ALA A 133 24.84 13.34 31.33
CA ALA A 133 25.07 14.74 31.62
C ALA A 133 26.54 15.01 31.29
N ASP A 134 26.84 15.40 30.05
CA ASP A 134 28.11 16.03 29.62
C ASP A 134 28.01 16.49 28.15
N ALA A 135 26.93 17.19 27.80
CA ALA A 135 26.89 17.99 26.58
C ALA A 135 27.07 19.46 27.01
N PRO A 136 28.12 20.17 26.55
CA PRO A 136 28.36 21.57 26.93
C PRO A 136 27.19 22.46 26.51
N LEU A 137 26.70 23.27 27.44
CA LEU A 137 25.71 24.32 27.18
C LEU A 137 26.38 25.43 26.34
N PRO A 138 25.77 25.88 25.22
CA PRO A 138 26.23 27.09 24.56
C PRO A 138 25.89 28.31 25.43
N SER A 139 26.89 29.16 25.61
CA SER A 139 26.89 30.37 26.42
C SER A 139 25.89 31.42 25.92
N ASP A 140 25.15 31.96 26.88
CA ASP A 140 24.27 33.13 26.80
C ASP A 140 25.07 34.38 26.45
N ASP A 141 24.74 35.02 25.34
CA ASP A 141 24.93 36.46 25.14
C ASP A 141 24.14 36.89 23.90
N THR A 142 22.97 37.51 24.14
CA THR A 142 22.52 38.81 23.61
C THR A 142 20.99 38.85 23.53
N ILE A 143 20.35 39.41 24.58
CA ILE A 143 18.96 39.87 24.54
C ILE A 143 18.96 41.38 24.25
N PRO A 144 18.02 41.85 23.39
CA PRO A 144 17.16 42.97 23.81
C PRO A 144 15.69 42.62 23.47
N ARG A 145 14.82 42.37 24.46
CA ARG A 145 14.03 43.28 25.32
C ARG A 145 12.95 44.10 24.57
N GLY A 146 11.69 43.69 24.79
CA GLY A 146 10.46 44.46 24.56
C GLY A 146 9.25 43.52 24.35
N SER A 147 8.54 43.11 25.42
CA SER A 147 7.12 43.47 25.73
C SER A 147 6.13 43.07 24.62
N ASP A 148 5.14 42.20 24.79
CA ASP A 148 4.14 42.13 25.86
C ASP A 148 3.45 40.76 25.94
N ARG A 149 2.86 40.47 27.11
CA ARG A 149 2.15 39.23 27.45
C ARG A 149 0.78 39.14 26.77
N VAL A 150 0.50 38.05 26.04
CA VAL A 150 -0.82 37.36 26.07
C VAL A 150 -0.60 35.84 25.90
N SER A 151 -1.46 35.10 26.58
CA SER A 151 -1.46 33.67 26.84
C SER A 151 -1.99 32.80 25.69
N ARG A 152 -1.54 31.54 25.71
CA ARG A 152 -2.09 30.27 25.15
C ARG A 152 -1.48 29.71 23.85
N HIS A 153 -1.43 28.37 23.87
CA HIS A 153 -1.13 27.41 22.82
C HIS A 153 0.35 27.13 22.51
N ILE A 154 0.80 25.96 22.94
CA ILE A 154 2.07 25.35 22.53
C ILE A 154 1.74 24.50 21.32
N ASP A 155 2.06 25.01 20.14
CA ASP A 155 2.25 24.19 18.94
C ASP A 155 3.75 24.03 18.68
N THR A 156 4.10 22.73 18.63
CA THR A 156 5.02 22.06 17.69
C THR A 156 6.38 22.68 17.38
N LEU A 157 7.47 21.95 17.66
CA LEU A 157 8.49 21.69 16.64
C LEU A 157 9.20 20.34 16.84
N SER A 158 9.26 19.64 15.71
CA SER A 158 10.01 18.45 15.27
C SER A 158 11.25 18.01 16.06
N ASN A 159 11.44 16.69 16.11
CA ASN A 159 12.64 16.04 15.57
C ASN A 159 12.27 14.61 15.16
N GLY A 160 11.99 14.45 13.86
CA GLY A 160 12.04 13.18 13.14
C GLY A 160 13.40 13.03 12.45
N MET A 161 13.95 11.81 12.49
CA MET A 161 14.92 11.18 11.58
C MET A 161 15.30 9.81 12.21
N ASP A 162 15.48 8.68 11.51
CA ASP A 162 15.75 8.43 10.09
C ASP A 162 15.07 7.14 9.61
N THR A 163 14.45 7.20 8.44
CA THR A 163 14.44 6.07 7.49
C THR A 163 14.60 6.66 6.10
N ILE A 164 15.64 6.20 5.39
CA ILE A 164 16.03 6.66 4.06
C ILE A 164 14.85 6.50 3.09
N GLY A 165 14.31 7.63 2.64
CA GLY A 165 13.32 7.73 1.56
C GLY A 165 13.88 8.61 0.44
N ILE A 166 13.74 8.13 -0.80
CA ILE A 166 14.11 8.83 -2.03
C ILE A 166 13.16 10.03 -2.21
N PRO A 167 13.62 11.21 -2.69
CA PRO A 167 12.89 12.47 -2.54
C PRO A 167 11.72 12.61 -3.52
N LEU A 168 10.58 13.10 -3.04
CA LEU A 168 9.54 13.74 -3.87
C LEU A 168 9.21 15.10 -3.25
N GLU A 169 9.36 16.14 -4.06
CA GLU A 169 9.24 17.55 -3.68
C GLU A 169 7.81 17.96 -3.28
N VAL A 170 7.80 18.96 -2.40
CA VAL A 170 6.73 19.46 -1.55
C VAL A 170 5.79 20.41 -2.31
N LYS A 171 4.49 20.36 -2.01
CA LYS A 171 3.60 21.54 -1.91
C LYS A 171 2.28 21.15 -1.23
N GLU A 172 2.26 21.15 0.11
CA GLU A 172 1.05 20.87 0.91
C GLU A 172 0.48 22.10 1.62
N GLU A 173 1.18 23.24 1.66
CA GLU A 173 0.73 24.41 2.44
C GLU A 173 -0.44 25.21 1.80
N GLU A 174 -0.76 25.02 0.51
CA GLU A 174 -1.90 25.70 -0.12
C GLU A 174 -3.25 24.98 0.14
N ARG A 175 -3.24 23.79 0.74
CA ARG A 175 -4.43 22.91 0.79
C ARG A 175 -5.28 23.07 2.05
N GLU A 176 -4.74 23.66 3.11
CA GLU A 176 -5.46 23.77 4.39
C GLU A 176 -6.42 24.97 4.40
N GLU A 177 -6.07 26.08 3.71
CA GLU A 177 -6.93 27.27 3.64
C GLU A 177 -8.20 27.03 2.79
N GLU A 178 -8.15 26.16 1.78
CA GLU A 178 -9.28 25.91 0.87
C GLU A 178 -10.40 25.04 1.51
N VAL A 179 -10.08 24.28 2.56
CA VAL A 179 -11.02 23.35 3.21
C VAL A 179 -11.94 24.06 4.21
N GLU A 180 -11.45 25.11 4.87
CA GLU A 180 -12.20 25.83 5.89
C GLU A 180 -13.26 26.77 5.29
N ASP A 181 -13.00 27.29 4.08
CA ASP A 181 -13.96 28.11 3.30
C ASP A 181 -15.14 27.30 2.73
N ILE A 182 -14.97 25.99 2.51
CA ILE A 182 -16.03 25.11 1.97
C ILE A 182 -17.04 24.72 3.05
N LEU A 183 -16.65 24.67 4.33
CA LEU A 183 -17.51 24.18 5.41
C LEU A 183 -18.63 25.15 5.82
N ASN A 184 -18.54 26.42 5.45
CA ASN A 184 -19.48 27.47 5.86
C ASN A 184 -20.59 27.81 4.84
N GLN A 185 -20.67 27.09 3.72
CA GLN A 185 -21.65 27.34 2.67
C GLN A 185 -22.56 26.13 2.45
N HIS A 186 -23.63 26.01 3.25
CA HIS A 186 -25.02 25.71 2.85
C HIS A 186 -25.85 24.98 3.93
N PRO A 187 -27.18 25.23 3.99
CA PRO A 187 -28.00 25.01 5.17
C PRO A 187 -28.79 23.70 5.16
N SER A 188 -29.32 23.39 6.34
CA SER A 188 -30.20 22.30 6.74
C SER A 188 -31.39 22.03 5.80
N ASN A 189 -31.72 20.76 5.54
CA ASN A 189 -33.12 20.36 5.46
C ASN A 189 -33.38 18.88 5.81
N SER A 190 -34.60 18.64 6.28
CA SER A 190 -35.07 17.53 7.10
C SER A 190 -35.89 16.52 6.28
N GLN A 191 -35.83 15.21 6.59
CA GLN A 191 -36.98 14.34 6.94
C GLN A 191 -36.67 12.84 6.87
N ALA A 192 -37.33 12.11 7.76
CA ALA A 192 -37.22 10.69 8.09
C ALA A 192 -37.87 9.75 7.06
N ASP A 193 -37.45 8.47 7.02
CA ASP A 193 -38.29 7.36 7.52
C ASP A 193 -37.66 5.95 7.38
N ARG A 194 -37.66 5.24 8.53
CA ARG A 194 -38.07 3.83 8.79
C ARG A 194 -37.42 2.63 8.06
N ALA A 195 -36.74 1.80 8.86
CA ALA A 195 -36.36 0.41 8.58
C ALA A 195 -37.56 -0.59 8.68
N PRO A 196 -37.42 -1.79 8.09
CA PRO A 196 -37.34 -3.00 8.94
C PRO A 196 -36.30 -4.06 8.49
N ALA A 197 -35.95 -4.96 9.41
CA ALA A 197 -34.95 -6.04 9.30
C ALA A 197 -35.56 -7.40 8.87
N PRO A 198 -34.84 -8.55 8.95
CA PRO A 198 -34.01 -9.15 7.89
C PRO A 198 -34.54 -10.50 7.36
N SER A 199 -34.03 -10.99 6.23
CA SER A 199 -34.19 -12.39 5.81
C SER A 199 -32.88 -12.97 5.23
N VAL A 200 -32.70 -14.26 5.50
CA VAL A 200 -31.46 -15.04 5.41
C VAL A 200 -31.25 -15.65 4.01
N GLY A 201 -30.01 -15.65 3.52
CA GLY A 201 -29.49 -16.74 2.68
C GLY A 201 -28.64 -16.35 1.47
N GLY A 202 -27.38 -16.81 1.45
CA GLY A 202 -26.63 -17.05 0.20
C GLY A 202 -25.24 -16.42 0.19
N GLY A 203 -24.19 -17.26 0.15
CA GLY A 203 -22.79 -16.85 0.24
C GLY A 203 -22.27 -15.98 -0.89
N ASN A 204 -21.46 -15.00 -0.53
CA ASN A 204 -20.08 -14.81 -0.97
C ASN A 204 -19.43 -13.84 0.04
N GLY A 205 -18.20 -14.12 0.47
CA GLY A 205 -17.50 -13.32 1.47
C GLY A 205 -17.11 -11.97 0.90
N GLU A 206 -17.99 -10.99 1.08
CA GLU A 206 -17.82 -9.60 0.67
C GLU A 206 -17.34 -8.79 1.87
N TYR A 207 -16.19 -8.12 1.72
CA TYR A 207 -15.62 -7.25 2.73
C TYR A 207 -16.58 -6.08 2.95
N THR A 208 -17.21 -6.00 4.12
CA THR A 208 -18.04 -4.84 4.49
C THR A 208 -17.12 -3.67 4.83
N GLU A 209 -16.99 -2.73 3.89
CA GLU A 209 -16.36 -1.43 4.11
C GLU A 209 -17.13 -0.60 5.15
N SER A 210 -16.40 0.16 5.96
CA SER A 210 -16.97 1.04 6.97
C SER A 210 -17.72 2.22 6.32
N PRO A 211 -18.79 2.77 6.93
CA PRO A 211 -19.82 3.56 6.23
C PRO A 211 -19.42 5.01 5.89
N ASN A 212 -18.12 5.36 5.92
CA ASN A 212 -17.62 6.72 5.69
C ASN A 212 -16.52 6.80 4.61
N ALA A 213 -16.34 5.74 3.81
CA ALA A 213 -15.27 5.65 2.80
C ALA A 213 -15.74 5.81 1.34
N GLU A 214 -17.00 6.20 1.08
CA GLU A 214 -17.62 6.10 -0.26
C GLU A 214 -16.96 6.95 -1.37
N ASN A 215 -16.00 7.84 -1.05
CA ASN A 215 -15.32 8.69 -2.04
C ASN A 215 -13.79 8.60 -2.04
N ALA A 216 -13.20 7.69 -1.26
CA ALA A 216 -11.76 7.45 -1.28
C ALA A 216 -11.40 6.38 -2.33
N PRO A 217 -10.38 6.60 -3.19
CA PRO A 217 -9.96 5.59 -4.15
C PRO A 217 -9.48 4.32 -3.44
N SER A 218 -9.96 3.15 -3.87
CA SER A 218 -9.57 1.86 -3.31
C SER A 218 -8.06 1.60 -3.47
N ILE A 219 -7.49 0.74 -2.62
CA ILE A 219 -6.08 0.34 -2.70
C ILE A 219 -5.77 -0.26 -4.08
N GLU A 220 -6.66 -1.11 -4.60
CA GLU A 220 -6.52 -1.72 -5.92
C GLU A 220 -6.40 -0.69 -7.05
N PHE A 221 -7.20 0.39 -6.99
CA PHE A 221 -7.11 1.47 -7.96
C PHE A 221 -5.83 2.29 -7.79
N GLN A 222 -5.38 2.52 -6.55
CA GLN A 222 -4.13 3.23 -6.29
C GLN A 222 -2.93 2.46 -6.85
N GLU A 223 -2.88 1.14 -6.66
CA GLU A 223 -1.84 0.29 -7.24
C GLU A 223 -1.89 0.29 -8.77
N LEU A 224 -3.09 0.18 -9.34
CA LEU A 224 -3.30 0.26 -10.78
C LEU A 224 -2.86 1.61 -11.37
N ARG A 225 -3.14 2.70 -10.67
CA ARG A 225 -2.72 4.05 -11.04
C ARG A 225 -1.20 4.19 -11.03
N LEU A 226 -0.54 3.69 -9.99
CA LEU A 226 0.93 3.71 -9.89
C LEU A 226 1.55 2.88 -11.01
N TYR A 227 1.00 1.70 -11.28
CA TYR A 227 1.44 0.85 -12.38
C TYR A 227 1.27 1.56 -13.74
N TYR A 228 0.11 2.15 -13.99
CA TYR A 228 -0.14 2.86 -15.25
C TYR A 228 0.77 4.08 -15.42
N ASN A 229 1.07 4.81 -14.34
CA ASN A 229 1.99 5.95 -14.39
C ASN A 229 3.43 5.53 -14.74
N ALA A 230 3.85 4.30 -14.39
CA ALA A 230 5.16 3.77 -14.75
C ALA A 230 5.25 3.33 -16.22
N HIS A 231 4.15 2.84 -16.79
CA HIS A 231 4.14 2.23 -18.12
C HIS A 231 3.52 3.11 -19.21
N GLY A 232 2.69 4.10 -18.86
CA GLY A 232 1.91 4.91 -19.79
C GLY A 232 1.98 6.41 -19.46
N ARG A 233 0.83 7.08 -19.46
CA ARG A 233 0.74 8.51 -19.20
C ARG A 233 0.66 8.80 -17.70
N GLN A 234 1.54 9.67 -17.22
CA GLN A 234 1.44 10.22 -15.87
C GLN A 234 0.30 11.22 -15.77
N GLU A 235 -0.63 10.98 -14.86
CA GLU A 235 -1.76 11.89 -14.55
C GLU A 235 -2.03 11.84 -13.03
N ALA A 236 -2.96 12.70 -12.57
CA ALA A 236 -3.23 12.87 -11.15
C ALA A 236 -3.74 11.57 -10.49
N PRO A 237 -3.53 11.39 -9.17
CA PRO A 237 -3.82 10.14 -8.48
C PRO A 237 -5.27 9.65 -8.57
N LYS A 238 -6.24 10.56 -8.71
CA LYS A 238 -7.68 10.23 -8.82
C LYS A 238 -8.19 10.16 -10.27
N THR A 239 -7.36 10.47 -11.27
CA THR A 239 -7.77 10.47 -12.68
C THR A 239 -8.06 9.03 -13.13
N GLY A 240 -9.26 8.80 -13.68
CA GLY A 240 -9.73 7.46 -14.06
C GLY A 240 -10.49 6.70 -12.97
N TRP A 241 -10.68 7.28 -11.78
CA TRP A 241 -11.38 6.63 -10.66
C TRP A 241 -12.86 6.38 -10.94
N GLN A 242 -13.54 7.36 -11.54
CA GLN A 242 -14.96 7.22 -11.88
C GLN A 242 -15.19 6.15 -12.96
N GLU A 243 -14.30 6.10 -13.96
CA GLU A 243 -14.34 5.05 -14.98
C GLU A 243 -14.02 3.66 -14.41
N TYR A 244 -13.09 3.57 -13.46
CA TYR A 244 -12.80 2.33 -12.73
C TYR A 244 -14.03 1.83 -11.97
N LEU A 245 -14.67 2.70 -11.16
CA LEU A 245 -15.90 2.34 -10.43
C LEU A 245 -17.03 1.91 -11.37
N THR A 246 -17.22 2.66 -12.46
CA THR A 246 -18.25 2.34 -13.47
C THR A 246 -17.99 0.97 -14.07
N LEU A 247 -16.74 0.66 -14.44
CA LEU A 247 -16.37 -0.61 -15.03
C LEU A 247 -16.53 -1.78 -14.04
N HIS A 248 -16.16 -1.59 -12.77
CA HIS A 248 -16.36 -2.58 -11.70
C HIS A 248 -17.83 -2.83 -11.37
N ALA A 249 -18.71 -1.84 -11.57
CA ALA A 249 -20.16 -2.03 -11.46
C ALA A 249 -20.74 -2.86 -12.62
N THR A 250 -20.00 -2.99 -13.74
CA THR A 250 -20.40 -3.84 -14.87
C THR A 250 -19.78 -5.25 -14.77
N ARG A 251 -20.36 -6.22 -15.50
CA ARG A 251 -19.76 -7.56 -15.66
C ARG A 251 -18.65 -7.61 -16.72
N GLN A 252 -18.10 -6.46 -17.13
CA GLN A 252 -17.10 -6.37 -18.19
C GLN A 252 -15.65 -6.30 -17.66
N TRP A 253 -15.47 -6.17 -16.34
CA TRP A 253 -14.16 -6.16 -15.71
C TRP A 253 -13.41 -7.48 -15.99
N PRO A 254 -12.25 -7.45 -16.68
CA PRO A 254 -11.52 -8.66 -17.04
C PRO A 254 -10.64 -9.22 -15.90
N GLY A 255 -10.58 -8.51 -14.77
CA GLY A 255 -9.67 -8.80 -13.66
C GLY A 255 -8.38 -7.97 -13.72
N GLN A 256 -7.82 -7.66 -12.55
CA GLN A 256 -6.64 -6.81 -12.40
C GLN A 256 -5.42 -7.34 -13.17
N SER A 257 -5.18 -8.66 -13.15
CA SER A 257 -4.07 -9.30 -13.87
C SER A 257 -4.15 -9.14 -15.38
N ALA A 258 -5.36 -9.20 -15.95
CA ALA A 258 -5.58 -9.02 -17.38
C ALA A 258 -5.31 -7.57 -17.80
N ILE A 259 -5.64 -6.60 -16.94
CA ILE A 259 -5.32 -5.19 -17.16
C ILE A 259 -3.80 -4.97 -17.14
N TYR A 260 -3.07 -5.51 -16.16
CA TYR A 260 -1.61 -5.39 -16.12
C TYR A 260 -0.94 -6.03 -17.35
N ALA A 261 -1.34 -7.24 -17.72
CA ALA A 261 -0.82 -7.91 -18.91
C ALA A 261 -1.08 -7.10 -20.19
N ALA A 262 -2.23 -6.43 -20.29
CA ALA A 262 -2.52 -5.56 -21.41
C ALA A 262 -1.67 -4.29 -21.42
N ILE A 263 -1.45 -3.66 -20.26
CA ILE A 263 -0.56 -2.49 -20.13
C ILE A 263 0.86 -2.85 -20.55
N ASP A 264 1.39 -3.99 -20.11
CA ASP A 264 2.71 -4.48 -20.52
C ASP A 264 2.79 -4.71 -22.03
N ARG A 265 1.80 -5.42 -22.58
CA ARG A 265 1.72 -5.70 -24.01
C ARG A 265 1.68 -4.43 -24.85
N LEU A 266 0.85 -3.45 -24.47
CA LEU A 266 0.69 -2.22 -25.24
C LEU A 266 1.88 -1.28 -25.06
N SER A 267 2.41 -1.16 -23.85
CA SER A 267 3.57 -0.31 -23.59
C SER A 267 4.83 -0.74 -24.33
N GLN A 268 4.99 -2.04 -24.59
CA GLN A 268 6.16 -2.60 -25.28
C GLN A 268 6.01 -2.64 -26.81
N HIS A 269 4.78 -2.72 -27.33
CA HIS A 269 4.55 -3.05 -28.73
C HIS A 269 3.69 -2.06 -29.51
N ASP A 270 2.91 -1.19 -28.85
CA ASP A 270 2.06 -0.23 -29.56
C ASP A 270 2.86 1.00 -29.97
N GLY A 271 2.84 1.33 -31.26
CA GLY A 271 3.65 2.39 -31.82
C GLY A 271 3.24 3.80 -31.37
N GLU A 272 1.96 4.04 -31.06
CA GLU A 272 1.54 5.33 -30.48
C GLU A 272 1.96 5.44 -29.02
N TRP A 273 1.89 4.32 -28.29
CA TRP A 273 2.35 4.24 -26.91
C TRP A 273 3.85 4.49 -26.80
N LEU A 274 4.67 3.83 -27.62
CA LEU A 274 6.12 4.03 -27.70
C LEU A 274 6.49 5.45 -28.18
N ALA A 275 5.62 6.10 -28.96
CA ALA A 275 5.77 7.50 -29.35
C ALA A 275 5.37 8.49 -28.23
N GLY A 276 5.11 8.03 -27.01
CA GLY A 276 4.71 8.84 -25.87
C GLY A 276 3.27 9.33 -25.93
N LYS A 277 2.45 8.80 -26.86
CA LYS A 277 1.03 9.14 -27.05
C LYS A 277 0.11 8.08 -26.42
N ALA A 278 0.53 7.51 -25.29
CA ALA A 278 -0.30 6.60 -24.52
C ALA A 278 -1.62 7.28 -24.11
N PRO A 279 -2.76 6.57 -24.14
CA PRO A 279 -4.03 7.13 -23.69
C PRO A 279 -3.97 7.45 -22.19
N GLY A 280 -4.87 8.33 -21.72
CA GLY A 280 -5.09 8.49 -20.29
C GLY A 280 -5.78 7.27 -19.68
N LEU A 281 -5.62 7.04 -18.38
CA LEU A 281 -6.18 5.84 -17.72
C LEU A 281 -7.71 5.77 -17.84
N ALA A 282 -8.39 6.92 -17.76
CA ALA A 282 -9.83 7.03 -17.99
C ALA A 282 -10.24 6.54 -19.40
N LYS A 283 -9.47 6.94 -20.42
CA LYS A 283 -9.72 6.54 -21.83
C LYS A 283 -9.41 5.06 -22.02
N PHE A 284 -8.34 4.57 -21.40
CA PHE A 284 -7.98 3.16 -21.40
C PHE A 284 -9.16 2.29 -20.92
N PHE A 285 -9.84 2.71 -19.84
CA PHE A 285 -11.02 2.00 -19.35
C PHE A 285 -12.24 2.11 -20.26
N ARG A 286 -12.57 3.33 -20.68
CA ARG A 286 -13.77 3.62 -21.47
C ARG A 286 -13.80 2.93 -22.83
N GLU A 287 -12.63 2.79 -23.46
CA GLU A 287 -12.48 2.19 -24.79
C GLU A 287 -11.98 0.74 -24.74
N GLU A 288 -11.98 0.11 -23.57
CA GLU A 288 -11.58 -1.29 -23.38
C GLU A 288 -10.22 -1.64 -23.99
N TRP A 289 -9.21 -0.81 -23.76
CA TRP A 289 -7.89 -0.95 -24.40
C TRP A 289 -7.22 -2.30 -24.11
N TRP A 290 -7.62 -3.01 -23.05
CA TRP A 290 -7.14 -4.38 -22.76
C TRP A 290 -7.49 -5.41 -23.85
N ARG A 291 -8.49 -5.13 -24.69
CA ARG A 291 -8.86 -5.96 -25.84
C ARG A 291 -8.12 -5.59 -27.12
N MET A 292 -7.50 -4.41 -27.17
CA MET A 292 -6.81 -3.94 -28.37
C MET A 292 -5.47 -4.67 -28.57
N MET A 293 -5.15 -4.91 -29.83
CA MET A 293 -3.85 -5.40 -30.26
C MET A 293 -2.91 -4.22 -30.52
N PRO A 294 -1.59 -4.38 -30.30
CA PRO A 294 -0.62 -3.31 -30.58
C PRO A 294 -0.67 -2.88 -32.04
N ARG A 295 -0.73 -1.57 -32.28
CA ARG A 295 -0.72 -1.01 -33.63
C ARG A 295 0.72 -0.68 -34.04
N PRO A 296 1.09 -0.86 -35.31
CA PRO A 296 2.41 -0.46 -35.78
C PRO A 296 2.58 1.06 -35.66
N ALA A 297 3.81 1.51 -35.40
CA ALA A 297 4.12 2.93 -35.42
C ALA A 297 3.73 3.52 -36.80
N ALA A 298 3.02 4.64 -36.78
CA ALA A 298 2.66 5.34 -38.01
C ALA A 298 3.95 5.58 -38.81
N ARG A 299 4.05 4.98 -40.00
CA ARG A 299 5.14 5.26 -40.93
C ARG A 299 5.14 6.77 -41.15
N ALA A 300 6.27 7.43 -40.89
CA ALA A 300 6.46 8.78 -41.36
C ALA A 300 6.14 8.79 -42.85
N SER A 301 5.18 9.61 -43.27
CA SER A 301 4.94 9.84 -44.70
C SER A 301 6.29 10.15 -45.35
N PRO A 302 6.61 9.56 -46.51
CA PRO A 302 7.92 9.76 -47.15
C PRO A 302 8.24 11.25 -47.18
N LEU A 303 9.43 11.61 -46.71
CA LEU A 303 9.87 12.99 -46.74
C LEU A 303 9.75 13.48 -48.19
N ALA A 304 8.99 14.55 -48.36
CA ALA A 304 8.76 15.18 -49.65
C ALA A 304 10.09 15.43 -50.38
N PRO A 305 10.23 15.08 -51.67
CA PRO A 305 11.27 15.68 -52.48
C PRO A 305 11.04 17.20 -52.50
N PRO A 306 12.10 18.02 -52.32
CA PRO A 306 11.95 19.47 -52.26
C PRO A 306 11.43 20.01 -53.60
N GLY A 307 10.33 20.76 -53.56
CA GLY A 307 9.85 21.56 -54.70
C GLY A 307 8.44 21.27 -55.23
N GLN A 308 7.70 20.28 -54.73
CA GLN A 308 6.32 20.03 -55.21
C GLN A 308 5.27 20.75 -54.37
N THR A 309 4.40 21.49 -55.05
CA THR A 309 3.26 22.19 -54.45
C THR A 309 2.12 21.21 -54.09
N VAL A 310 1.28 21.58 -53.14
CA VAL A 310 0.15 20.74 -52.68
C VAL A 310 -0.84 20.42 -53.82
N THR A 311 -0.98 21.34 -54.77
CA THR A 311 -1.78 21.17 -56.00
C THR A 311 -1.25 20.04 -56.89
N GLU A 312 0.06 20.01 -57.17
CA GLU A 312 0.68 18.96 -57.99
C GLU A 312 0.56 17.57 -57.35
N ARG A 313 0.53 17.49 -56.02
CA ARG A 313 0.30 16.23 -55.28
C ARG A 313 -1.13 15.72 -55.42
N ASN A 314 -2.10 16.62 -55.31
CA ASN A 314 -3.50 16.25 -55.41
C ASN A 314 -3.83 15.80 -56.84
N GLU A 315 -3.25 16.44 -57.86
CA GLU A 315 -3.36 16.03 -59.26
C GLU A 315 -2.69 14.68 -59.52
N ALA A 316 -1.47 14.45 -59.04
CA ALA A 316 -0.79 13.17 -59.21
C ALA A 316 -1.52 12.01 -58.51
N THR A 317 -2.11 12.27 -57.33
CA THR A 317 -2.90 11.27 -56.61
C THR A 317 -4.23 10.99 -57.32
N ALA A 318 -4.91 12.04 -57.82
CA ALA A 318 -6.13 11.89 -58.61
C ALA A 318 -5.90 11.11 -59.91
N MET A 319 -4.78 11.36 -60.60
CA MET A 319 -4.40 10.63 -61.81
C MET A 319 -4.08 9.15 -61.52
N ARG A 320 -3.50 8.83 -60.36
CA ARG A 320 -3.25 7.44 -59.97
C ARG A 320 -4.52 6.68 -59.64
N VAL A 321 -5.46 7.33 -58.95
CA VAL A 321 -6.78 6.75 -58.64
C VAL A 321 -7.59 6.56 -59.92
N LEU A 322 -7.55 7.51 -60.86
CA LEU A 322 -8.18 7.37 -62.17
C LEU A 322 -7.58 6.21 -62.98
N ALA A 323 -6.26 6.06 -62.99
CA ALA A 323 -5.60 4.94 -63.68
C ALA A 323 -5.90 3.58 -63.04
N GLU A 324 -6.01 3.51 -61.70
CA GLU A 324 -6.43 2.30 -60.98
C GLU A 324 -7.91 1.97 -61.28
N MET A 325 -8.79 2.97 -61.39
CA MET A 325 -10.20 2.79 -61.78
C MET A 325 -10.39 2.39 -63.24
N GLU A 326 -9.52 2.84 -64.15
CA GLU A 326 -9.51 2.42 -65.56
C GLU A 326 -8.98 0.99 -65.72
N ALA A 327 -8.03 0.56 -64.87
CA ALA A 327 -7.54 -0.81 -64.85
C ALA A 327 -8.57 -1.82 -64.30
N ASP A 328 -9.38 -1.42 -63.32
CA ASP A 328 -10.45 -2.27 -62.76
C ASP A 328 -11.70 -2.38 -63.65
N ASN A 329 -11.95 -1.40 -64.54
CA ASN A 329 -13.05 -1.44 -65.52
C ASN A 329 -12.71 -2.18 -66.83
N GLY A 330 -11.48 -2.71 -66.94
CA GLY A 330 -10.99 -3.40 -68.14
C GLY A 330 -11.03 -4.93 -68.09
N ASN A 331 -11.70 -5.55 -67.10
CA ASN A 331 -11.79 -7.01 -66.94
C ASN A 331 -13.22 -7.52 -67.01
#